data_AF-A0A2E7WYJ3-F1
#
_entry.id   AF-A0A2E7WYJ3-F1
#
_cell.length_a   1.000
_cell.length_b   1.000
_cell.length_c   1.000
_cell.angle_alpha   90.00
_cell.angle_beta   90.00
_cell.angle_gamma   90.00
#
_symmetry.space_group_name_H-M   'P 1'
#
loop_
_entity.id
_entity.type
_entity.pdbx_description
1 polymer ?
#
loop_
_entity_poly.entity_id
_entity_poly.type
_entity_poly.pdbx_seq_one_letter_code
_entity_poly.pdbx_strand_id
1 'polypeptide(L)'
;MRLPKSASPGHPLPMSTSTMRKGRDQVQSPSHYTRWAIEPIVYIMQNGMEFWRGNVVKYVSRAGSKVYDGQNATQSEITDLKKAIRYCEMRINQLNGKEPQNDK
;
A
#
# COMPACT_ATOMS: atom_id res chain seq x y z
N MET A 1 -40.99 66.77 15.02
CA MET A 1 -40.05 66.96 16.15
C MET A 1 -39.77 65.60 16.81
N ARG A 2 -38.57 65.03 16.60
CA ARG A 2 -37.84 64.12 17.51
C ARG A 2 -36.52 63.68 16.84
N LEU A 3 -35.40 64.03 17.49
CA LEU A 3 -34.05 63.49 17.31
C LEU A 3 -33.95 62.10 18.01
N PRO A 4 -32.77 61.43 18.10
CA PRO A 4 -32.36 60.28 17.28
C PRO A 4 -32.24 58.99 18.12
N LYS A 5 -31.92 57.84 17.50
CA LYS A 5 -31.40 56.68 18.24
C LYS A 5 -30.07 56.20 17.66
N SER A 6 -29.03 56.49 18.44
CA SER A 6 -27.79 55.77 18.71
C SER A 6 -27.44 54.54 17.86
N ALA A 7 -26.25 54.62 17.27
CA ALA A 7 -25.47 53.51 16.74
C ALA A 7 -25.09 52.49 17.82
N SER A 8 -25.02 51.21 17.43
CA SER A 8 -24.21 50.18 18.09
C SER A 8 -23.41 49.39 17.05
N PRO A 9 -22.17 48.97 17.35
CA PRO A 9 -21.19 48.54 16.36
C PRO A 9 -21.26 47.03 16.09
N GLY A 10 -21.01 46.66 14.83
CA GLY A 10 -21.03 45.28 14.37
C GLY A 10 -20.01 44.38 15.07
N HIS A 11 -20.49 43.22 15.53
CA HIS A 11 -19.66 42.07 15.84
C HIS A 11 -19.57 41.18 14.59
N PRO A 12 -18.38 40.93 14.01
CA PRO A 12 -18.22 39.81 13.10
C PRO A 12 -18.09 38.50 13.89
N LEU A 13 -18.79 37.47 13.42
CA LEU A 13 -18.74 36.10 13.93
C LEU A 13 -17.32 35.50 13.78
N PRO A 14 -16.89 34.59 14.67
CA PRO A 14 -15.56 33.98 14.57
C PRO A 14 -15.49 33.02 13.37
N MET A 15 -14.54 33.28 12.46
CA MET A 15 -14.14 32.35 11.41
C MET A 15 -13.55 31.10 12.05
N SER A 16 -14.23 29.96 11.87
CA SER A 16 -13.77 28.64 12.29
C SER A 16 -12.44 28.33 11.62
N THR A 17 -11.38 28.16 12.42
CA THR A 17 -10.08 27.66 11.97
C THR A 17 -10.25 26.22 11.48
N SER A 18 -10.40 26.05 10.16
CA SER A 18 -10.30 24.74 9.52
C SER A 18 -8.87 24.21 9.71
N THR A 19 -8.70 23.35 10.70
CA THR A 19 -7.49 22.56 10.91
C THR A 19 -7.16 21.79 9.63
N MET A 20 -6.08 22.18 8.96
CA MET A 20 -5.49 21.44 7.85
C MET A 20 -5.17 20.02 8.33
N ARG A 21 -5.96 19.03 7.91
CA ARG A 21 -5.62 17.62 8.03
C ARG A 21 -4.38 17.38 7.17
N LYS A 22 -3.23 17.12 7.81
CA LYS A 22 -2.02 16.61 7.14
C LYS A 22 -2.32 15.19 6.63
N GLY A 23 -2.94 15.12 5.46
CA GLY A 23 -3.08 13.89 4.68
C GLY A 23 -1.69 13.32 4.42
N ARG A 24 -1.56 12.01 4.59
CA ARG A 24 -0.33 11.25 4.36
C ARG A 24 -0.03 11.22 2.85
N ASP A 25 0.61 12.27 2.34
CA ASP A 25 1.27 12.23 1.03
C ASP A 25 2.61 11.47 1.13
N GLN A 26 2.52 10.19 1.48
CA GLN A 26 3.61 9.21 1.30
C GLN A 26 3.25 8.22 0.19
N VAL A 27 2.62 8.72 -0.88
CA VAL A 27 2.44 7.99 -2.15
C VAL A 27 3.15 8.76 -3.26
N GLN A 28 4.33 9.27 -2.97
CA GLN A 28 5.25 9.83 -3.97
C GLN A 28 6.48 8.93 -3.95
N SER A 29 6.35 7.83 -4.71
CA SER A 29 7.41 7.00 -5.29
C SER A 29 8.64 6.75 -4.40
N PRO A 30 8.70 5.63 -3.64
CA PRO A 30 9.99 5.13 -3.19
C PRO A 30 10.86 4.95 -4.44
N SER A 31 12.03 5.59 -4.48
CA SER A 31 12.97 5.60 -5.60
C SER A 31 13.55 4.20 -5.90
N HIS A 32 12.74 3.25 -6.38
CA HIS A 32 13.11 1.82 -6.34
C HIS A 32 12.75 1.01 -7.60
N TYR A 33 12.97 1.58 -8.79
CA TYR A 33 12.64 0.90 -10.05
C TYR A 33 13.82 0.75 -11.03
N THR A 34 15.04 0.55 -10.53
CA THR A 34 16.23 0.40 -11.39
C THR A 34 16.81 -1.01 -11.44
N ARG A 35 16.21 -2.01 -10.78
CA ARG A 35 16.79 -3.37 -10.72
C ARG A 35 16.60 -4.19 -11.99
N TRP A 36 15.46 -4.01 -12.67
CA TRP A 36 15.07 -4.86 -13.80
C TRP A 36 14.66 -3.99 -14.99
N ALA A 37 14.93 -4.47 -16.21
CA ALA A 37 14.53 -3.78 -17.44
C ALA A 37 13.00 -3.61 -17.56
N ILE A 38 12.24 -4.52 -16.94
CA ILE A 38 10.79 -4.44 -16.80
C ILE A 38 10.46 -4.63 -15.33
N GLU A 39 9.69 -3.71 -14.76
CA GLU A 39 9.23 -3.87 -13.38
C GLU A 39 8.28 -5.07 -13.27
N PRO A 40 8.38 -5.88 -12.19
CA PRO A 40 7.50 -7.01 -11.99
C PRO A 40 6.00 -6.64 -12.08
N ILE A 41 5.59 -5.48 -11.54
CA ILE A 41 4.19 -5.05 -11.60
C ILE A 41 3.74 -4.78 -13.04
N VAL A 42 4.58 -4.14 -13.85
CA VAL A 42 4.28 -3.86 -15.27
C VAL A 42 4.16 -5.17 -16.05
N TYR A 43 5.11 -6.10 -15.86
CA TYR A 43 5.06 -7.41 -16.49
C TYR A 43 3.78 -8.20 -16.12
N ILE A 44 3.40 -8.19 -14.84
CA ILE A 44 2.19 -8.85 -14.33
C ILE A 44 0.93 -8.25 -14.97
N MET A 45 0.83 -6.92 -15.01
CA MET A 45 -0.34 -6.22 -15.55
C MET A 45 -0.48 -6.40 -17.06
N GLN A 46 0.61 -6.28 -17.82
CA GLN A 46 0.59 -6.44 -19.28
C GLN A 46 0.21 -7.85 -19.71
N ASN A 47 0.54 -8.86 -18.91
CA ASN A 47 0.19 -10.26 -19.17
C ASN A 47 -1.14 -10.68 -18.52
N GLY A 48 -1.85 -9.79 -17.84
CA GLY A 48 -3.12 -10.09 -17.17
C GLY A 48 -3.03 -11.27 -16.19
N MET A 49 -1.91 -11.39 -15.46
CA MET A 49 -1.65 -12.57 -14.64
C MET A 49 -2.63 -12.69 -13.47
N GLU A 50 -3.00 -13.92 -13.14
CA GLU A 50 -3.86 -14.20 -12.00
C GLU A 50 -3.18 -13.83 -10.68
N PHE A 51 -3.99 -13.56 -9.66
CA PHE A 51 -3.54 -13.10 -8.36
C PHE A 51 -2.41 -13.96 -7.76
N TRP A 52 -2.54 -15.28 -7.76
CA TRP A 52 -1.52 -16.17 -7.20
C TRP A 52 -0.20 -16.08 -7.99
N ARG A 53 -0.29 -16.05 -9.32
CA ARG A 53 0.87 -16.03 -10.23
C ARG A 53 1.62 -14.70 -10.13
N GLY A 54 0.88 -13.59 -10.13
CA GLY A 54 1.46 -12.27 -9.96
C GLY A 54 2.19 -12.13 -8.62
N ASN A 55 1.64 -12.68 -7.53
CA ASN A 55 2.33 -12.68 -6.25
C ASN A 55 3.60 -13.53 -6.28
N VAL A 56 3.60 -14.71 -6.91
CA VAL A 56 4.81 -15.53 -7.08
C VAL A 56 5.91 -14.72 -7.78
N VAL A 57 5.61 -14.11 -8.92
CA VAL A 57 6.57 -13.26 -9.67
C VAL A 57 7.09 -12.12 -8.78
N LYS A 58 6.19 -11.40 -8.11
CA LYS A 58 6.54 -10.30 -7.21
C LYS A 58 7.52 -10.72 -6.11
N TYR A 59 7.24 -11.81 -5.40
CA TYR A 59 8.06 -12.24 -4.26
C TYR A 59 9.40 -12.82 -4.71
N VAL A 60 9.42 -13.61 -5.79
CA VAL A 60 10.68 -14.14 -6.35
C VAL A 60 11.56 -13.03 -6.89
N SER A 61 11.01 -12.05 -7.62
CA SER A 61 11.80 -10.90 -8.12
C SER A 61 12.32 -9.98 -7.02
N ARG A 62 11.72 -10.00 -5.83
CA ARG A 62 12.09 -9.14 -4.69
C ARG A 62 13.04 -9.82 -3.70
N ALA A 63 13.06 -11.15 -3.67
CA ALA A 63 13.99 -11.94 -2.87
C ALA A 63 15.43 -11.40 -3.01
N GLY A 64 16.10 -11.24 -1.87
CA GLY A 64 17.46 -10.70 -1.78
C GLY A 64 17.60 -9.17 -1.93
N SER A 65 16.52 -8.40 -2.15
CA SER A 65 16.57 -6.92 -2.21
C SER A 65 15.81 -6.19 -1.11
N LYS A 66 14.75 -6.80 -0.57
CA LYS A 66 14.00 -6.22 0.54
C LYS A 66 14.51 -6.81 1.85
N VAL A 67 14.89 -5.93 2.78
CA VAL A 67 15.10 -6.30 4.19
C VAL A 67 13.82 -5.98 4.95
N TYR A 68 13.39 -6.89 5.82
CA TYR A 68 12.25 -6.71 6.71
C TYR A 68 12.73 -6.27 8.10
N ASP A 69 11.94 -5.46 8.79
CA ASP A 69 12.26 -5.03 10.15
C ASP A 69 12.43 -6.24 11.07
N GLY A 70 13.53 -6.25 11.82
CA GLY A 70 13.88 -7.36 12.71
C GLY A 70 14.43 -8.61 12.01
N GLN A 71 14.74 -8.54 10.71
CA GLN A 71 15.37 -9.63 9.96
C GLN A 71 16.66 -9.19 9.30
N ASN A 72 17.64 -10.09 9.23
CA ASN A 72 18.81 -9.89 8.37
C ASN A 72 18.47 -10.15 6.89
N ALA A 73 19.43 -9.92 5.99
CA ALA A 73 19.23 -10.09 4.55
C ALA A 73 18.80 -11.51 4.17
N THR A 74 19.48 -12.54 4.69
CA THR A 74 19.16 -13.95 4.44
C THR A 74 17.77 -14.32 4.94
N GLN A 75 17.40 -13.91 6.16
CA GLN A 75 16.06 -14.13 6.72
C GLN A 75 14.99 -13.44 5.88
N SER A 76 15.26 -12.23 5.41
CA SER A 76 14.34 -11.46 4.59
C SER A 76 14.11 -12.09 3.22
N GLU A 77 15.17 -12.60 2.60
CA GLU A 77 15.10 -13.38 1.37
C GLU A 77 14.30 -14.66 1.56
N ILE A 78 14.57 -15.44 2.62
CA ILE A 78 13.80 -16.63 2.99
C ILE A 78 12.32 -16.27 3.18
N THR A 79 12.01 -15.13 3.82
CA THR A 79 10.63 -14.66 4.01
C THR A 79 9.91 -14.43 2.67
N ASP A 80 10.57 -13.79 1.71
CA ASP A 80 9.98 -13.59 0.37
C ASP A 80 9.79 -14.93 -0.36
N LEU A 81 10.75 -15.86 -0.29
CA LEU A 81 10.63 -17.19 -0.90
C LEU A 81 9.49 -18.01 -0.27
N LYS A 82 9.33 -17.98 1.06
CA LYS A 82 8.20 -18.63 1.75
C LYS A 82 6.86 -18.07 1.31
N LYS A 83 6.77 -16.75 1.07
CA LYS A 83 5.55 -16.14 0.53
C LYS A 83 5.26 -16.66 -0.89
N ALA A 84 6.27 -16.77 -1.76
CA ALA A 84 6.09 -17.35 -3.08
C ALA A 84 5.58 -18.81 -3.01
N ILE A 85 6.19 -19.64 -2.15
CA ILE A 85 5.75 -21.03 -1.89
C ILE A 85 4.29 -21.05 -1.47
N ARG A 86 3.88 -20.20 -0.51
CA ARG A 86 2.49 -20.14 -0.04
C ARG A 86 1.50 -19.87 -1.18
N TYR A 87 1.82 -18.99 -2.13
CA TYR A 87 0.93 -18.74 -3.27
C TYR A 87 0.85 -19.93 -4.23
N CYS A 88 1.94 -20.68 -4.41
CA CYS A 88 1.92 -21.95 -5.15
C CYS A 88 1.03 -22.99 -4.42
N GLU A 89 1.22 -23.15 -3.12
CA GLU A 89 0.41 -24.06 -2.28
C GLU A 89 -1.08 -23.69 -2.32
N MET A 90 -1.43 -22.40 -2.24
CA MET A 90 -2.81 -21.94 -2.37
C MET A 90 -3.43 -22.38 -3.71
N ARG A 91 -2.69 -22.25 -4.82
CA ARG A 91 -3.19 -22.69 -6.13
C ARG A 91 -3.33 -24.21 -6.20
N ILE A 92 -2.38 -24.96 -5.66
CA ILE A 92 -2.44 -26.43 -5.58
C ILE A 92 -3.65 -26.87 -4.73
N ASN A 93 -3.88 -26.22 -3.59
CA ASN A 93 -5.01 -26.52 -2.71
C ASN A 93 -6.35 -26.22 -3.39
N GLN A 94 -6.46 -25.11 -4.12
CA GLN A 94 -7.64 -24.81 -4.93
C GLN A 94 -7.90 -25.89 -5.99
N LEU A 95 -6.86 -26.35 -6.69
CA LEU A 95 -6.98 -27.42 -7.68
C LEU A 95 -7.36 -28.77 -7.06
N ASN A 96 -6.95 -29.01 -5.82
CA ASN A 96 -7.35 -30.18 -5.04
C ASN A 96 -8.73 -30.05 -4.37
N GLY A 97 -9.46 -28.95 -4.60
CA GLY A 97 -10.77 -28.71 -4.01
C GLY A 97 -10.76 -28.45 -2.49
N LYS A 98 -9.62 -28.01 -1.95
CA LYS A 98 -9.50 -27.68 -0.52
C LYS A 98 -9.97 -26.26 -0.24
N GLU A 99 -10.66 -26.08 0.88
CA GLU A 99 -11.05 -24.76 1.39
C GLU A 99 -9.83 -23.88 1.69
N PRO A 100 -9.94 -22.54 1.60
CA PRO A 100 -8.87 -21.63 1.96
C PRO A 100 -8.53 -21.76 3.46
N GLN A 101 -7.39 -22.36 3.79
CA GLN A 101 -6.89 -22.37 5.16
C GLN A 101 -6.41 -20.97 5.54
N ASN A 102 -7.12 -20.31 6.47
CA ASN A 102 -6.62 -19.15 7.19
C ASN A 102 -5.77 -19.66 8.38
N ASP A 103 -4.48 -19.86 8.12
CA ASP A 103 -3.49 -20.07 9.19
C ASP A 103 -3.34 -18.74 9.93
N LYS A 104 -4.13 -18.56 11.00
CA LYS A 104 -4.00 -17.41 11.93
C LYS A 104 -2.82 -17.60 12.86
#